data_AF-A0A9D2F631-F1
#
_entry.id   AF-A0A9D2F631-F1
#
_cell.length_a   1.000
_cell.length_b   1.000
_cell.length_c   1.000
_cell.angle_alpha   90.00
_cell.angle_beta   90.00
_cell.angle_gamma   90.00
#
_symmetry.space_group_name_H-M   'P 1'
#
loop_
_entity.id
_entity.type
_entity.pdbx_description
1 polymer ?
#
loop_
_entity_poly.entity_id
_entity_poly.type
_entity_poly.pdbx_seq_one_letter_code
_entity_poly.pdbx_strand_id
1 'polypeptide(L)' 'MKNENAIVPVILTDSSKAQSLSAVQKPKLACRLKTDNIEVFIYNGANQYILTSILKEFRHAN' A
#
# COMPACT_ATOMS: atom_id res chain seq x y z
N MET A 1 -21.05 34.70 -22.91
CA MET A 1 -20.40 35.16 -21.68
C MET A 1 -20.84 34.25 -20.55
N LYS A 2 -19.94 33.43 -20.01
CA LYS A 2 -20.19 32.62 -18.81
C LYS A 2 -18.94 32.71 -17.97
N ASN A 3 -19.02 33.34 -16.81
CA ASN A 3 -18.06 33.21 -15.73
C ASN A 3 -18.76 33.67 -14.45
N GLU A 4 -19.58 32.79 -13.91
CA GLU A 4 -20.04 32.90 -12.55
C GLU A 4 -19.09 32.03 -11.72
N ASN A 5 -18.13 32.67 -11.06
CA ASN A 5 -17.26 32.03 -10.07
C ASN A 5 -18.14 31.60 -8.90
N ALA A 6 -18.75 30.43 -9.01
CA ALA A 6 -19.49 29.80 -7.93
C ALA A 6 -18.49 29.34 -6.87
N ILE A 7 -18.42 30.09 -5.77
CA ILE A 7 -17.66 29.67 -4.58
C ILE A 7 -18.45 28.55 -3.92
N VAL A 8 -17.94 27.32 -3.98
CA VAL A 8 -18.55 26.14 -3.35
C VAL A 8 -17.93 25.95 -1.97
N PRO A 9 -18.72 25.86 -0.88
CA PRO A 9 -18.19 25.62 0.45
C PRO A 9 -17.64 24.19 0.56
N VAL A 10 -16.36 24.06 0.90
CA VAL A 10 -15.73 22.77 1.22
C VAL A 10 -15.89 22.53 2.72
N ILE A 11 -16.73 21.58 3.07
CA ILE A 11 -16.86 21.10 4.45
C ILE A 11 -15.72 20.11 4.68
N LEU A 12 -14.72 20.53 5.44
CA LEU A 12 -13.67 19.62 5.93
C LEU A 12 -14.28 18.79 7.05
N THR A 13 -14.68 17.55 6.73
CA THR A 13 -15.10 16.59 7.75
C THR A 13 -13.91 16.29 8.64
N ASP A 14 -14.07 16.40 9.96
CA ASP A 14 -13.06 15.93 10.91
C ASP A 14 -12.74 14.47 10.61
N SER A 15 -11.51 14.20 10.17
CA SER A 15 -10.95 12.87 9.98
C SER A 15 -10.79 12.10 11.31
N SER A 16 -11.46 12.52 12.38
CA SER A 16 -11.46 11.87 13.70
C SER A 16 -12.23 10.56 13.71
N LYS A 17 -12.90 10.17 12.62
CA LYS A 17 -13.10 8.75 12.31
C LYS A 17 -11.81 8.17 11.72
N ALA A 18 -10.74 8.20 12.53
CA ALA A 18 -9.70 7.20 12.43
C ALA A 18 -10.41 5.87 12.60
N GLN A 19 -10.68 5.22 11.46
CA GLN A 19 -11.25 3.91 11.36
C GLN A 19 -10.52 3.05 12.38
N SER A 20 -11.25 2.55 13.38
CA SER A 20 -10.68 1.76 14.45
C SER A 20 -9.77 0.72 13.79
N LEU A 21 -8.47 0.82 14.08
CA LEU A 21 -7.49 -0.15 13.61
C LEU A 21 -7.90 -1.47 14.27
N SER A 22 -8.78 -2.20 13.58
CA SER A 22 -9.21 -3.54 13.95
C SER A 22 -7.93 -4.31 14.24
N ALA A 23 -7.82 -4.79 15.49
CA ALA A 23 -6.66 -5.41 16.11
C ALA A 23 -5.57 -5.76 15.10
N VAL A 24 -4.40 -5.09 15.20
CA VAL A 24 -3.23 -5.28 14.32
C VAL A 24 -3.04 -6.77 14.05
N GLN A 25 -3.61 -7.24 12.94
CA GLN A 25 -3.55 -8.65 12.59
C GLN A 25 -2.10 -8.91 12.25
N LYS A 26 -1.49 -9.89 12.94
CA LYS A 26 -0.14 -10.32 12.60
C LYS A 26 -0.13 -10.65 11.10
N PRO A 27 0.77 -10.02 10.31
CA PRO A 27 0.82 -10.25 8.88
C PRO A 27 0.96 -11.74 8.59
N LYS A 28 0.01 -12.30 7.85
CA LYS A 28 0.04 -13.71 7.44
C LYS A 28 1.03 -13.85 6.27
N LEU A 29 1.89 -14.87 6.30
CA LEU A 29 2.80 -15.15 5.18
C LEU A 29 1.97 -15.45 3.93
N ALA A 30 2.25 -14.71 2.86
CA ALA A 30 1.59 -14.85 1.55
C ALA A 30 2.40 -15.79 0.66
N CYS A 31 3.69 -15.52 0.49
CA CYS A 31 4.58 -16.39 -0.29
C CYS A 31 6.05 -16.28 0.17
N ARG A 32 6.82 -17.30 -0.20
CA ARG A 32 8.27 -17.40 0.00
C ARG A 32 8.93 -17.56 -1.36
N LEU A 33 9.88 -16.69 -1.69
CA LEU A 33 10.72 -16.79 -2.88
C LEU A 33 12.11 -17.24 -2.44
N LYS A 34 12.67 -18.24 -3.11
CA LYS A 34 14.00 -18.77 -2.80
C LYS A 34 14.80 -18.93 -4.08
N THR A 35 16.02 -18.40 -4.08
CA THR A 35 17.08 -18.66 -5.07
C THR A 35 18.28 -19.25 -4.34
N ASP A 36 19.37 -19.53 -5.07
CA ASP A 36 20.55 -20.20 -4.51
C ASP A 36 21.14 -19.49 -3.29
N ASN A 37 21.13 -18.15 -3.29
CA ASN A 37 21.73 -17.33 -2.23
C ASN A 37 20.75 -16.40 -1.52
N ILE A 38 19.49 -16.33 -1.94
CA ILE A 38 18.53 -15.32 -1.44
C ILE A 38 17.21 -15.99 -1.07
N GLU A 39 16.66 -15.56 0.06
CA GLU A 39 15.37 -15.99 0.55
C GLU A 39 14.52 -14.78 0.95
N VAL A 40 13.32 -14.66 0.39
CA VAL A 40 12.40 -13.53 0.58
C VAL A 40 11.05 -14.03 1.07
N PHE A 41 10.56 -13.43 2.16
CA PHE A 41 9.24 -13.69 2.73
C PHE A 41 8.32 -12.50 2.47
N ILE A 42 7.20 -12.74 1.78
CA ILE A 42 6.19 -11.73 1.48
C ILE A 42 4.98 -12.01 2.36
N TYR A 43 4.54 -11.00 3.11
CA TYR A 43 3.40 -11.08 4.01
C TYR A 43 2.21 -10.27 3.45
N ASN A 44 0.99 -10.69 3.79
CA ASN A 44 -0.23 -9.97 3.45
C ASN A 44 -0.18 -8.54 4.00
N GLY A 45 -0.67 -7.58 3.20
CA GLY A 45 -0.64 -6.16 3.54
C GLY A 45 0.64 -5.44 3.13
N ALA A 46 1.60 -6.12 2.48
CA ALA A 46 2.74 -5.45 1.87
C ALA A 46 2.29 -4.41 0.83
N ASN A 47 2.92 -3.25 0.84
CA ASN A 47 2.62 -2.19 -0.12
C ASN A 47 2.94 -2.66 -1.55
N GLN A 48 1.98 -2.49 -2.48
CA GLN A 48 2.09 -2.95 -3.86
C GLN A 48 3.30 -2.38 -4.61
N TYR A 49 3.69 -1.13 -4.33
CA TYR A 49 4.82 -0.48 -5.00
C TYR A 49 6.14 -1.05 -4.50
N ILE A 50 6.25 -1.26 -3.18
CA ILE A 50 7.41 -1.91 -2.56
C ILE A 50 7.56 -3.32 -3.10
N LEU A 51 6.48 -4.10 -3.11
CA LEU A 51 6.47 -5.46 -3.62
C LEU A 51 6.90 -5.51 -5.09
N THR A 52 6.34 -4.63 -5.93
CA THR A 52 6.66 -4.57 -7.36
C THR A 52 8.13 -4.23 -7.59
N SER A 53 8.68 -3.27 -6.85
CA SER A 53 10.10 -2.91 -6.95
C SER A 53 11.01 -4.07 -6.55
N ILE A 54 10.72 -4.74 -5.42
CA ILE A 54 11.49 -5.91 -4.97
C ILE A 54 11.43 -7.01 -6.03
N LEU A 55 10.25 -7.34 -6.56
CA LEU A 55 10.10 -8.40 -7.57
C LEU A 55 10.82 -8.09 -8.89
N LYS A 56 10.87 -6.81 -9.30
CA LYS A 56 11.64 -6.41 -10.49
C LYS A 56 13.12 -6.67 -10.32
N GLU A 57 13.70 -6.22 -9.20
CA GLU A 57 15.10 -6.47 -8.89
C GLU A 57 15.39 -7.97 -8.74
N PHE A 58 14.47 -8.71 -8.10
CA PHE A 58 14.60 -10.14 -7.90
C PHE A 58 14.66 -10.93 -9.22
N ARG A 59 13.97 -10.46 -10.27
CA ARG A 59 14.03 -11.06 -11.61
C ARG A 59 15.36 -10.77 -12.32
N HIS A 60 15.99 -9.63 -12.04
CA HIS A 60 17.26 -9.25 -12.67
C HIS A 60 18.49 -9.88 -12.00
N ALA A 61 18.33 -10.43 -10.79
CA ALA A 61 19.38 -11.12 -10.06
C ALA A 61 19.52 -12.63 -10.40
N ASN A 62 18.63 -13.18 -11.22
CA ASN A 62 18.73 -14.53 -11.82
C ASN A 62 19.02 -14.41 -13.32
#